data_AF-F6XYM3-F1
#
_entry.id   AF-F6XYM3-F1
#
_cell.length_a   1.000
_cell.length_b   1.000
_cell.length_c   1.000
_cell.angle_alpha   90.00
_cell.angle_beta   90.00
_cell.angle_gamma   90.00
#
_symmetry.space_group_name_H-M   'P 1'
#
loop_
_entity.id
_entity.type
_entity.pdbx_description
1 polymer ?
#
loop_
_entity_poly.entity_id
_entity_poly.type
_entity_poly.pdbx_seq_one_letter_code
_entity_poly.pdbx_strand_id
1 'polypeptide(L)'
;MFVPTLGSWQSGPRLIPSGTRARLWAAARRVRPAIPHGLAERSCVSIPGVPRRVRRKEWSLMVSPFGLLQARLPCDITVRPLDPYQYPNADRVLVRVNGVEGGDLDLDSILVRYDEALKHMAILSETIDHHASVEVKVPLKFDLNIKTSGTGCVKVKEFECDDCRIETEQGISIVQSVKSKKLHIQTKGGKVICLGTILGNVDIRASEKSTVNINKLQGNSVNISTEDGLLKAECLYSESSSLSSAAGDITLGSIHGDLTVHSKMGNITIDSLNGHLNASTHQGAIDVYVSKMGNVNLKSQKGSVTVKVPSSLQAHLQLSGSKVDVNPKITLQEMTEVSQNNGITINGLMNQTSENEKWIKAKAPNGTVHLKSQSWFQSLRLKGS
;
A
#
# COMPACT_ATOMS: atom_id res chain seq x y z
N MET A 1 48.86 -11.37 -25.62
CA MET A 1 50.24 -10.82 -25.59
C MET A 1 50.13 -9.29 -25.64
N PHE A 2 51.04 -8.60 -24.98
CA PHE A 2 50.86 -7.32 -24.28
C PHE A 2 50.48 -6.06 -25.11
N VAL A 3 49.84 -5.16 -24.37
CA VAL A 3 49.34 -3.79 -24.55
C VAL A 3 50.35 -2.79 -25.13
N PRO A 4 49.95 -1.76 -25.89
CA PRO A 4 50.73 -0.54 -26.07
C PRO A 4 50.30 0.59 -25.12
N THR A 5 51.34 1.30 -24.71
CA THR A 5 51.51 2.40 -23.76
C THR A 5 50.77 3.71 -24.06
N LEU A 6 50.33 4.40 -22.99
CA LEU A 6 50.41 5.85 -22.81
C LEU A 6 50.58 6.08 -21.29
N GLY A 7 51.59 6.76 -20.77
CA GLY A 7 52.13 8.03 -21.24
C GLY A 7 51.53 9.15 -20.38
N SER A 8 52.01 9.28 -19.16
CA SER A 8 51.73 10.37 -18.20
C SER A 8 52.12 11.75 -18.75
N TRP A 9 51.38 12.81 -18.40
CA TRP A 9 51.85 13.99 -17.65
C TRP A 9 50.80 15.13 -17.62
N GLN A 10 50.42 15.48 -16.38
CA GLN A 10 50.26 16.81 -15.77
C GLN A 10 49.30 17.91 -16.29
N SER A 11 48.41 18.29 -15.34
CA SER A 11 48.03 19.63 -14.90
C SER A 11 47.35 20.61 -15.86
N GLY A 12 46.05 20.82 -15.65
CA GLY A 12 45.30 22.00 -16.12
C GLY A 12 45.19 23.09 -15.04
N PRO A 13 45.33 24.38 -15.39
CA PRO A 13 45.09 25.49 -14.47
C PRO A 13 43.71 26.16 -14.66
N ARG A 14 43.50 27.10 -13.73
CA ARG A 14 42.28 27.78 -13.26
C ARG A 14 41.50 28.64 -14.28
N LEU A 15 40.21 28.71 -13.96
CA LEU A 15 39.19 29.75 -14.22
C LEU A 15 39.68 31.20 -14.04
N ILE A 16 39.24 32.11 -14.92
CA ILE A 16 38.85 33.53 -14.66
C ILE A 16 37.84 34.01 -15.76
N PRO A 17 36.93 34.98 -15.48
CA PRO A 17 35.66 35.22 -16.19
C PRO A 17 35.53 36.61 -16.87
N SER A 18 34.40 36.84 -17.57
CA SER A 18 33.79 38.16 -17.90
C SER A 18 32.45 37.92 -18.66
N GLY A 19 31.35 38.67 -18.55
CA GLY A 19 30.98 39.86 -17.80
C GLY A 19 29.57 40.35 -18.23
N THR A 20 28.82 40.87 -17.25
CA THR A 20 27.95 42.07 -17.26
C THR A 20 26.68 42.18 -18.14
N ARG A 21 25.53 42.40 -17.47
CA ARG A 21 24.59 43.49 -17.81
C ARG A 21 23.79 43.96 -16.60
N ALA A 22 23.72 45.29 -16.46
CA ALA A 22 23.24 46.07 -15.31
C ALA A 22 21.73 46.36 -15.33
N ARG A 23 21.16 46.75 -14.18
CA ARG A 23 20.11 47.79 -14.10
C ARG A 23 19.93 48.38 -12.68
N LEU A 24 20.22 49.68 -12.65
CA LEU A 24 19.86 50.83 -11.79
C LEU A 24 18.89 50.68 -10.59
N TRP A 25 19.25 51.38 -9.50
CA TRP A 25 18.39 51.78 -8.38
C TRP A 25 18.16 53.30 -8.41
N ALA A 26 16.95 53.73 -8.04
CA ALA A 26 16.59 55.11 -7.72
C ALA A 26 15.87 55.14 -6.35
N ALA A 27 16.16 56.16 -5.55
CA ALA A 27 15.63 56.37 -4.21
C ALA A 27 14.55 57.47 -4.19
N ALA A 28 13.48 57.30 -3.40
CA ALA A 28 12.77 58.40 -2.69
C ALA A 28 11.63 57.92 -1.74
N ARG A 29 11.84 58.12 -0.44
CA ARG A 29 11.00 58.80 0.59
C ARG A 29 9.50 58.47 0.88
N ARG A 30 9.24 58.45 2.22
CA ARG A 30 8.01 58.74 3.03
C ARG A 30 7.01 57.56 3.22
N VAL A 31 6.35 57.30 4.36
CA VAL A 31 6.11 57.96 5.67
C VAL A 31 5.57 56.91 6.67
N ARG A 32 5.77 57.08 8.00
CA ARG A 32 5.21 56.25 9.11
C ARG A 32 3.70 56.51 9.33
N PRO A 33 2.94 55.56 9.92
CA PRO A 33 2.56 55.70 11.35
C PRO A 33 2.58 54.32 12.08
N ALA A 34 3.12 54.22 13.31
CA ALA A 34 2.51 54.44 14.65
C ALA A 34 2.14 53.10 15.34
N ILE A 35 2.66 52.94 16.55
CA ILE A 35 2.64 51.77 17.44
C ILE A 35 1.31 51.72 18.24
N PRO A 36 0.87 50.54 18.71
CA PRO A 36 0.71 50.44 20.16
C PRO A 36 1.31 49.16 20.77
N HIS A 37 2.03 49.41 21.86
CA HIS A 37 2.14 48.66 23.11
C HIS A 37 2.51 47.16 23.09
N GLY A 38 3.74 46.92 23.55
CA GLY A 38 4.23 45.60 23.89
C GLY A 38 3.74 45.06 25.23
N LEU A 39 4.08 43.81 25.48
CA LEU A 39 4.33 43.23 26.80
C LEU A 39 5.24 42.00 26.62
N ALA A 40 6.46 42.18 27.13
CA ALA A 40 7.42 41.20 27.62
C ALA A 40 7.33 39.73 27.16
N GLU A 41 8.42 39.29 26.54
CA GLU A 41 8.85 37.90 26.47
C GLU A 41 8.74 37.24 27.85
N ARG A 42 7.81 36.27 27.97
CA ARG A 42 7.91 35.23 29.00
C ARG A 42 8.60 34.03 28.39
N SER A 43 9.88 33.89 28.74
CA SER A 43 10.58 32.61 28.71
C SER A 43 9.74 31.56 29.43
N CYS A 44 9.21 30.58 28.70
CA CYS A 44 8.61 29.39 29.30
C CYS A 44 9.75 28.54 29.89
N VAL A 45 10.10 28.82 31.15
CA VAL A 45 10.82 27.88 32.00
C VAL A 45 9.96 26.61 32.07
N SER A 46 10.51 25.51 31.60
CA SER A 46 9.91 24.19 31.68
C SER A 46 9.87 23.80 33.16
N ILE A 47 8.67 23.89 33.75
CA ILE A 47 8.40 23.29 35.05
C ILE A 47 8.54 21.77 34.89
N PRO A 48 9.26 21.04 35.76
CA PRO A 48 9.34 19.59 35.69
C PRO A 48 7.92 19.04 35.78
N GLY A 49 7.47 18.35 34.72
CA GLY A 49 6.13 17.81 34.65
C GLY A 49 5.84 16.92 35.86
N VAL A 50 4.81 17.29 36.61
CA VAL A 50 4.15 16.40 37.57
C VAL A 50 3.89 15.06 36.86
N PRO A 51 4.22 13.90 37.45
CA PRO A 51 3.97 12.61 36.82
C PRO A 51 2.47 12.46 36.59
N ARG A 52 2.04 12.57 35.33
CA ARG A 52 0.66 12.33 34.91
C ARG A 52 0.27 10.92 35.35
N ARG A 53 -0.68 10.80 36.29
CA ARG A 53 -1.12 9.51 36.83
C ARG A 53 -2.06 8.84 35.82
N VAL A 54 -1.48 8.16 34.85
CA VAL A 54 -2.21 7.20 33.99
C VAL A 54 -2.63 6.03 34.88
N ARG A 55 -3.94 5.80 35.06
CA ARG A 55 -4.40 4.55 35.68
C ARG A 55 -4.04 3.40 34.76
N ARG A 56 -3.22 2.49 35.28
CA ARG A 56 -2.70 1.33 34.55
C ARG A 56 -3.05 0.05 35.30
N LYS A 57 -3.56 -0.93 34.57
CA LYS A 57 -3.76 -2.30 35.05
C LYS A 57 -2.92 -3.24 34.19
N GLU A 58 -2.19 -4.13 34.85
CA GLU A 58 -1.31 -5.09 34.19
C GLU A 58 -1.66 -6.50 34.66
N TRP A 59 -1.65 -7.45 33.72
CA TRP A 59 -1.78 -8.87 33.99
C TRP A 59 -0.57 -9.60 33.41
N SER A 60 -0.10 -10.60 34.14
CA SER A 60 0.92 -11.54 33.69
C SER A 60 0.39 -12.95 33.91
N LEU A 61 0.04 -13.65 32.84
CA LEU A 61 -0.47 -15.02 32.89
C LEU A 61 0.56 -15.99 32.34
N MET A 62 0.66 -17.17 32.95
CA MET A 62 1.42 -18.29 32.40
C MET A 62 0.57 -18.98 31.34
N VAL A 63 1.15 -19.25 30.18
CA VAL A 63 0.45 -19.85 29.04
C VAL A 63 1.32 -20.91 28.37
N SER A 64 0.70 -21.74 27.54
CA SER A 64 1.45 -22.57 26.59
C SER A 64 2.15 -21.70 25.53
N PRO A 65 3.31 -22.10 24.98
CA PRO A 65 4.00 -21.38 23.90
C PRO A 65 3.23 -21.27 22.57
N PHE A 66 2.20 -22.08 22.41
CA PHE A 66 1.31 -22.12 21.27
C PHE A 66 -0.12 -21.99 21.76
N GLY A 67 -0.94 -21.25 21.03
CA GLY A 67 -2.32 -20.99 21.40
C GLY A 67 -2.96 -19.94 20.51
N LEU A 68 -4.14 -19.50 20.91
CA LEU A 68 -4.92 -18.47 20.22
C LEU A 68 -5.13 -17.27 21.15
N LEU A 69 -4.79 -16.07 20.69
CA LEU A 69 -5.21 -14.83 21.30
C LEU A 69 -6.55 -14.40 20.70
N GLN A 70 -7.61 -14.45 21.50
CA GLN A 70 -8.91 -13.91 21.16
C GLN A 70 -9.14 -12.60 21.90
N ALA A 71 -9.12 -11.48 21.18
CA ALA A 71 -9.37 -10.16 21.73
C ALA A 71 -10.66 -9.56 21.15
N ARG A 72 -11.58 -9.11 21.99
CA ARG A 72 -12.79 -8.38 21.59
C ARG A 72 -12.93 -7.14 22.45
N LEU A 73 -12.65 -5.98 21.87
CA LEU A 73 -12.53 -4.72 22.60
C LEU A 73 -13.08 -3.53 21.80
N PRO A 74 -13.82 -2.59 22.41
CA PRO A 74 -14.31 -1.38 21.74
C PRO A 74 -13.26 -0.24 21.66
N CYS A 75 -11.99 -0.53 21.95
CA CYS A 75 -10.91 0.46 22.09
C CYS A 75 -9.65 0.05 21.31
N ASP A 76 -8.59 0.85 21.42
CA ASP A 76 -7.33 0.61 20.73
C ASP A 76 -6.59 -0.61 21.31
N ILE A 77 -6.18 -1.54 20.44
CA ILE A 77 -5.36 -2.69 20.80
C ILE A 77 -4.05 -2.72 20.01
N THR A 78 -2.94 -2.91 20.71
CA THR A 78 -1.62 -3.15 20.13
C THR A 78 -1.11 -4.53 20.54
N VAL A 79 -0.86 -5.40 19.56
CA VAL A 79 -0.32 -6.75 19.78
C VAL A 79 1.12 -6.81 19.28
N ARG A 80 2.01 -7.33 20.13
CA ARG A 80 3.43 -7.51 19.86
C ARG A 80 3.87 -8.90 20.31
N PRO A 81 4.91 -9.47 19.71
CA PRO A 81 5.52 -10.67 20.27
C PRO A 81 6.20 -10.35 21.60
N LEU A 82 6.32 -11.37 22.45
CA LEU A 82 7.26 -11.35 23.56
C LEU A 82 8.70 -11.30 23.04
N ASP A 83 9.55 -10.62 23.80
CA ASP A 83 10.99 -10.60 23.54
C ASP A 83 11.58 -11.99 23.89
N PRO A 84 12.10 -12.75 22.90
CA PRO A 84 12.65 -14.08 23.14
C PRO A 84 13.87 -14.07 24.07
N TYR A 85 14.61 -12.96 24.16
CA TYR A 85 15.76 -12.84 25.07
C TYR A 85 15.33 -12.72 26.53
N GLN A 86 14.21 -12.05 26.78
CA GLN A 86 13.66 -11.90 28.14
C GLN A 86 12.81 -13.11 28.55
N TYR A 87 12.16 -13.76 27.60
CA TYR A 87 11.23 -14.87 27.83
C TYR A 87 11.53 -16.05 26.88
N PRO A 88 12.65 -16.77 27.09
CA PRO A 88 13.09 -17.84 26.18
C PRO A 88 12.11 -19.02 26.12
N ASN A 89 11.36 -19.27 27.19
CA ASN A 89 10.38 -20.35 27.25
C ASN A 89 9.06 -20.01 26.54
N ALA A 90 8.86 -18.74 26.17
CA ALA A 90 7.65 -18.26 25.52
C ALA A 90 6.35 -18.66 26.26
N ASP A 91 6.39 -18.69 27.59
CA ASP A 91 5.38 -19.27 28.48
C ASP A 91 4.52 -18.22 29.20
N ARG A 92 4.49 -16.99 28.66
CA ARG A 92 3.81 -15.86 29.30
C ARG A 92 2.97 -15.04 28.33
N VAL A 93 1.94 -14.39 28.86
CA VAL A 93 1.23 -13.30 28.20
C VAL A 93 1.22 -12.11 29.14
N LEU A 94 1.56 -10.94 28.60
CA LEU A 94 1.51 -9.67 29.32
C LEU A 94 0.40 -8.81 28.71
N VAL A 95 -0.58 -8.46 29.51
CA VAL A 95 -1.65 -7.54 29.11
C VAL A 95 -1.50 -6.27 29.93
N ARG A 96 -1.42 -5.12 29.26
CA ARG A 96 -1.37 -3.80 29.89
C ARG A 96 -2.51 -2.97 29.35
N VAL A 97 -3.31 -2.40 30.24
CA VAL A 97 -4.36 -1.47 29.90
C VAL A 97 -4.00 -0.11 30.48
N ASN A 98 -3.99 0.91 29.63
CA ASN A 98 -3.84 2.31 30.02
C ASN A 98 -5.15 3.04 29.75
N GLY A 99 -5.75 3.61 30.79
CA GLY A 99 -6.93 4.46 30.64
C GLY A 99 -6.58 5.95 30.54
N VAL A 100 -7.55 6.77 30.13
CA VAL A 100 -7.40 8.23 30.01
C VAL A 100 -7.85 8.95 31.28
N GLU A 101 -7.17 10.05 31.61
CA GLU A 101 -7.37 10.85 32.83
C GLU A 101 -8.77 11.50 32.85
N GLY A 102 -9.50 11.37 33.97
CA GLY A 102 -10.81 12.03 34.18
C GLY A 102 -12.05 11.21 33.79
N GLY A 103 -11.89 10.02 33.21
CA GLY A 103 -12.97 9.05 33.04
C GLY A 103 -13.10 8.13 34.25
N ASP A 104 -14.32 7.81 34.66
CA ASP A 104 -14.60 6.75 35.63
C ASP A 104 -14.29 5.41 34.94
N LEU A 105 -13.00 5.07 34.85
CA LEU A 105 -12.57 3.85 34.19
C LEU A 105 -12.92 2.68 35.10
N ASP A 106 -13.99 1.99 34.72
CA ASP A 106 -14.28 0.65 35.19
C ASP A 106 -13.26 -0.33 34.56
N LEU A 107 -11.99 -0.24 34.99
CA LEU A 107 -10.91 -1.15 34.58
C LEU A 107 -11.18 -2.61 35.02
N ASP A 108 -12.25 -2.83 35.78
CA ASP A 108 -12.75 -4.16 36.14
C ASP A 108 -13.68 -4.75 35.06
N SER A 109 -14.14 -3.96 34.11
CA SER A 109 -14.91 -4.41 32.94
C SER A 109 -14.10 -5.22 31.90
N ILE A 110 -12.79 -5.35 32.09
CA ILE A 110 -11.91 -6.10 31.19
C ILE A 110 -11.67 -7.49 31.78
N LEU A 111 -12.23 -8.49 31.10
CA LEU A 111 -12.05 -9.88 31.44
C LEU A 111 -10.83 -10.43 30.70
N VAL A 112 -9.81 -10.81 31.46
CA VAL A 112 -8.59 -11.44 30.97
C VAL A 112 -8.53 -12.86 31.50
N ARG A 113 -8.68 -13.86 30.64
CA ARG A 113 -8.71 -15.28 31.03
C ARG A 113 -7.87 -16.12 30.08
N TYR A 114 -7.20 -17.12 30.64
CA TYR A 114 -6.53 -18.16 29.88
C TYR A 114 -7.21 -19.51 30.17
N ASP A 115 -7.58 -20.23 29.12
CA ASP A 115 -8.06 -21.61 29.18
C ASP A 115 -6.91 -22.54 28.80
N GLU A 116 -6.46 -23.34 29.75
CA GLU A 116 -5.32 -24.26 29.57
C GLU A 116 -5.67 -25.46 28.68
N ALA A 117 -6.90 -25.95 28.73
CA ALA A 117 -7.33 -27.10 27.94
C ALA A 117 -7.43 -26.73 26.45
N LEU A 118 -7.96 -25.54 26.15
CA LEU A 118 -8.07 -25.02 24.79
C LEU A 118 -6.83 -24.25 24.33
N LYS A 119 -5.93 -23.88 25.25
CA LYS A 119 -4.80 -22.96 25.01
C LYS A 119 -5.26 -21.62 24.43
N HIS A 120 -6.40 -21.13 24.93
CA HIS A 120 -7.05 -19.92 24.44
C HIS A 120 -6.87 -18.79 25.45
N MET A 121 -6.32 -17.67 24.99
CA MET A 121 -6.20 -16.44 25.74
C MET A 121 -7.32 -15.48 25.31
N ALA A 122 -8.27 -15.23 26.20
CA ALA A 122 -9.40 -14.34 25.95
C ALA A 122 -9.21 -12.98 26.65
N ILE A 123 -9.35 -11.90 25.89
CA ILE A 123 -9.41 -10.53 26.39
C ILE A 123 -10.72 -9.92 25.89
N LEU A 124 -11.68 -9.74 26.79
CA LEU A 124 -13.03 -9.31 26.46
C LEU A 124 -13.39 -8.06 27.27
N SER A 125 -13.99 -7.07 26.61
CA SER A 125 -14.65 -5.95 27.27
C SER A 125 -15.72 -5.38 26.35
N GLU A 126 -16.84 -4.95 26.93
CA GLU A 126 -17.94 -4.29 26.20
C GLU A 126 -18.11 -2.82 26.60
N THR A 127 -17.68 -2.45 27.81
CA THR A 127 -17.94 -1.13 28.41
C THR A 127 -16.69 -0.29 28.64
N ILE A 128 -15.51 -0.80 28.26
CA ILE A 128 -14.28 0.00 28.35
C ILE A 128 -14.40 1.25 27.46
N ASP A 129 -13.93 2.38 27.99
CA ASP A 129 -13.84 3.64 27.27
C ASP A 129 -13.11 3.46 25.93
N HIS A 130 -13.70 4.01 24.85
CA HIS A 130 -13.13 4.02 23.50
C HIS A 130 -11.76 4.69 23.45
N HIS A 131 -11.43 5.58 24.39
CA HIS A 131 -10.13 6.23 24.48
C HIS A 131 -9.05 5.41 25.20
N ALA A 132 -9.41 4.29 25.83
CA ALA A 132 -8.44 3.41 26.46
C ALA A 132 -7.53 2.73 25.42
N SER A 133 -6.33 2.32 25.86
CA SER A 133 -5.39 1.58 25.02
C SER A 133 -4.93 0.30 25.72
N VAL A 134 -4.99 -0.81 24.98
CA VAL A 134 -4.59 -2.13 25.44
C VAL A 134 -3.35 -2.56 24.68
N GLU A 135 -2.26 -2.81 25.40
CA GLU A 135 -1.05 -3.41 24.87
C GLU A 135 -0.98 -4.88 25.31
N VAL A 136 -0.85 -5.78 24.35
CA VAL A 136 -0.77 -7.22 24.59
C VAL A 136 0.55 -7.73 24.02
N LYS A 137 1.33 -8.40 24.86
CA LYS A 137 2.51 -9.16 24.45
C LYS A 137 2.23 -10.64 24.62
N VAL A 138 2.31 -11.39 23.53
CA VAL A 138 2.05 -12.84 23.50
C VAL A 138 3.24 -13.60 22.90
N PRO A 139 3.35 -14.91 23.15
CA PRO A 139 4.36 -15.74 22.49
C PRO A 139 4.27 -15.63 20.96
N LEU A 140 5.42 -15.63 20.28
CA LEU A 140 5.49 -15.32 18.84
C LEU A 140 4.57 -16.20 18.00
N LYS A 141 4.40 -17.47 18.35
CA LYS A 141 3.63 -18.48 17.60
C LYS A 141 2.13 -18.53 17.90
N PHE A 142 1.58 -17.53 18.59
CA PHE A 142 0.14 -17.48 18.85
C PHE A 142 -0.64 -17.11 17.59
N ASP A 143 -1.71 -17.81 17.30
CA ASP A 143 -2.67 -17.32 16.32
C ASP A 143 -3.44 -16.14 16.90
N LEU A 144 -3.89 -15.24 16.02
CA LEU A 144 -4.52 -13.98 16.42
C LEU A 144 -5.96 -13.93 15.90
N ASN A 145 -6.91 -13.65 16.79
CA ASN A 145 -8.29 -13.36 16.46
C ASN A 145 -8.72 -12.08 17.20
N ILE A 146 -8.56 -10.95 16.53
CA ILE A 146 -8.75 -9.63 17.11
C ILE A 146 -9.98 -9.00 16.46
N LYS A 147 -10.92 -8.56 17.29
CA LYS A 147 -12.12 -7.85 16.86
C LYS A 147 -12.26 -6.54 17.64
N THR A 148 -12.42 -5.44 16.93
CA THR A 148 -12.77 -4.16 17.54
C THR A 148 -14.11 -3.63 17.04
N SER A 149 -14.84 -2.97 17.94
CA SER A 149 -16.10 -2.28 17.65
C SER A 149 -15.93 -0.76 17.74
N GLY A 150 -16.83 -0.02 17.10
CA GLY A 150 -16.76 1.44 17.05
C GLY A 150 -15.50 1.94 16.34
N THR A 151 -14.74 2.81 17.00
CA THR A 151 -13.56 3.49 16.44
C THR A 151 -12.22 2.85 16.83
N GLY A 152 -12.24 1.73 17.57
CA GLY A 152 -11.03 1.10 18.09
C GLY A 152 -10.05 0.66 16.99
N CYS A 153 -8.78 1.07 17.13
CA CYS A 153 -7.72 0.76 16.19
C CYS A 153 -6.97 -0.52 16.58
N VAL A 154 -6.60 -1.33 15.59
CA VAL A 154 -5.79 -2.55 15.79
C VAL A 154 -4.38 -2.29 15.26
N LYS A 155 -3.35 -2.62 16.05
CA LYS A 155 -1.95 -2.52 15.64
C LYS A 155 -1.24 -3.85 15.92
N VAL A 156 -0.87 -4.60 14.88
CA VAL A 156 -0.06 -5.82 15.01
C VAL A 156 1.32 -5.57 14.42
N LYS A 157 2.39 -5.87 15.18
CA LYS A 157 3.76 -5.58 14.77
C LYS A 157 4.67 -6.79 14.94
N GLU A 158 5.51 -7.04 13.93
CA GLU A 158 6.64 -7.98 13.96
C GLU A 158 6.26 -9.39 14.45
N PHE A 159 5.13 -9.89 13.95
CA PHE A 159 4.47 -11.09 14.46
C PHE A 159 4.56 -12.26 13.48
N GLU A 160 4.59 -13.50 13.98
CA GLU A 160 4.68 -14.72 13.15
C GLU A 160 3.71 -15.83 13.60
N CYS A 161 2.62 -16.04 12.87
CA CYS A 161 1.60 -17.03 13.22
C CYS A 161 1.14 -17.85 12.01
N ASP A 162 0.21 -18.79 12.22
CA ASP A 162 -0.40 -19.54 11.13
C ASP A 162 -1.68 -18.88 10.64
N ASP A 163 -2.55 -18.44 11.56
CA ASP A 163 -3.77 -17.67 11.27
C ASP A 163 -3.76 -16.32 12.01
N CYS A 164 -4.01 -15.25 11.26
CA CYS A 164 -4.19 -13.90 11.79
C CYS A 164 -5.49 -13.33 11.24
N ARG A 165 -6.50 -13.22 12.10
CA ARG A 165 -7.79 -12.64 11.81
C ARG A 165 -7.95 -11.31 12.54
N ILE A 166 -8.22 -10.25 11.78
CA ILE A 166 -8.47 -8.91 12.29
C ILE A 166 -9.81 -8.42 11.73
N GLU A 167 -10.73 -8.05 12.62
CA GLU A 167 -12.02 -7.46 12.28
C GLU A 167 -12.16 -6.08 12.92
N THR A 168 -12.39 -5.04 12.12
CA THR A 168 -12.58 -3.67 12.61
C THR A 168 -13.86 -3.05 12.07
N GLU A 169 -14.52 -2.21 12.88
CA GLU A 169 -15.74 -1.52 12.46
C GLU A 169 -15.45 -0.21 11.74
N GLN A 170 -14.97 0.84 12.41
CA GLN A 170 -14.63 2.14 11.80
C GLN A 170 -13.18 2.59 12.06
N GLY A 171 -12.42 1.79 12.82
CA GLY A 171 -11.05 2.11 13.23
C GLY A 171 -9.99 1.90 12.14
N ILE A 172 -8.73 2.07 12.55
CA ILE A 172 -7.57 1.82 11.68
C ILE A 172 -6.95 0.47 12.04
N SER A 173 -6.81 -0.41 11.05
CA SER A 173 -6.06 -1.65 11.13
C SER A 173 -4.65 -1.46 10.59
N ILE A 174 -3.64 -1.48 11.46
CA ILE A 174 -2.23 -1.38 11.09
C ILE A 174 -1.55 -2.75 11.31
N VAL A 175 -1.03 -3.33 10.24
CA VAL A 175 -0.26 -4.57 10.28
C VAL A 175 1.13 -4.30 9.77
N GLN A 176 2.15 -4.51 10.61
CA GLN A 176 3.54 -4.17 10.31
C GLN A 176 4.45 -5.39 10.38
N SER A 177 5.11 -5.72 9.26
CA SER A 177 6.12 -6.79 9.19
C SER A 177 5.62 -8.14 9.76
N VAL A 178 4.43 -8.56 9.36
CA VAL A 178 3.80 -9.80 9.84
C VAL A 178 4.03 -10.94 8.85
N LYS A 179 4.35 -12.11 9.40
CA LYS A 179 4.43 -13.37 8.68
C LYS A 179 3.26 -14.26 9.11
N SER A 180 2.40 -14.63 8.19
CA SER A 180 1.31 -15.55 8.49
C SER A 180 1.12 -16.54 7.36
N LYS A 181 0.71 -17.79 7.62
CA LYS A 181 0.24 -18.65 6.52
C LYS A 181 -1.05 -18.07 5.93
N LYS A 182 -1.92 -17.50 6.78
CA LYS A 182 -3.18 -16.87 6.41
C LYS A 182 -3.41 -15.59 7.20
N LEU A 183 -3.52 -14.48 6.49
CA LEU A 183 -3.88 -13.17 7.05
C LEU A 183 -5.25 -12.77 6.50
N HIS A 184 -6.23 -12.64 7.39
CA HIS A 184 -7.57 -12.16 7.07
C HIS A 184 -7.82 -10.83 7.78
N ILE A 185 -8.08 -9.77 7.02
CA ILE A 185 -8.46 -8.47 7.56
C ILE A 185 -9.81 -8.08 6.99
N GLN A 186 -10.79 -7.85 7.85
CA GLN A 186 -12.09 -7.35 7.45
C GLN A 186 -12.36 -6.01 8.15
N THR A 187 -12.69 -4.99 7.39
CA THR A 187 -13.10 -3.70 7.93
C THR A 187 -14.40 -3.23 7.31
N LYS A 188 -15.33 -2.72 8.12
CA LYS A 188 -16.58 -2.13 7.60
C LYS A 188 -16.38 -0.70 7.10
N GLY A 189 -15.60 0.07 7.85
CA GLY A 189 -15.21 1.46 7.61
C GLY A 189 -13.76 1.70 8.04
N GLY A 190 -13.24 2.91 7.88
CA GLY A 190 -11.90 3.27 8.34
C GLY A 190 -10.77 2.96 7.36
N LYS A 191 -9.62 2.46 7.85
CA LYS A 191 -8.41 2.29 7.03
C LYS A 191 -7.67 1.00 7.36
N VAL A 192 -7.16 0.33 6.33
CA VAL A 192 -6.20 -0.78 6.47
C VAL A 192 -4.85 -0.32 5.97
N ILE A 193 -3.82 -0.44 6.81
CA ILE A 193 -2.46 0.00 6.52
C ILE A 193 -1.51 -1.16 6.77
N CYS A 194 -0.96 -1.72 5.71
CA CYS A 194 0.06 -2.75 5.77
C CYS A 194 1.44 -2.11 5.56
N LEU A 195 2.26 -2.10 6.63
CA LEU A 195 3.59 -1.51 6.66
C LEU A 195 4.67 -2.60 6.63
N GLY A 196 5.83 -2.27 6.07
CA GLY A 196 6.90 -3.24 5.90
C GLY A 196 6.52 -4.35 4.93
N THR A 197 7.05 -5.55 5.15
CA THR A 197 6.77 -6.72 4.31
C THR A 197 5.77 -7.63 5.01
N ILE A 198 4.63 -7.84 4.38
CA ILE A 198 3.66 -8.88 4.79
C ILE A 198 3.97 -10.16 4.01
N LEU A 199 4.18 -11.26 4.73
CA LEU A 199 4.50 -12.55 4.15
C LEU A 199 3.35 -13.53 4.40
N GLY A 200 2.78 -14.12 3.36
CA GLY A 200 1.66 -15.07 3.51
C GLY A 200 0.57 -14.99 2.46
N ASN A 201 -0.45 -15.86 2.62
CA ASN A 201 -1.70 -15.69 1.90
C ASN A 201 -2.55 -14.62 2.57
N VAL A 202 -3.06 -13.68 1.79
CA VAL A 202 -3.74 -12.49 2.31
C VAL A 202 -5.16 -12.39 1.74
N ASP A 203 -6.15 -12.21 2.61
CA ASP A 203 -7.54 -11.87 2.25
C ASP A 203 -7.93 -10.59 3.00
N ILE A 204 -8.03 -9.46 2.29
CA ILE A 204 -8.42 -8.17 2.86
C ILE A 204 -9.77 -7.75 2.26
N ARG A 205 -10.75 -7.50 3.11
CA ARG A 205 -12.09 -7.03 2.72
C ARG A 205 -12.38 -5.70 3.40
N ALA A 206 -12.58 -4.66 2.61
CA ALA A 206 -12.88 -3.34 3.11
C ALA A 206 -14.21 -2.85 2.51
N SER A 207 -15.21 -2.63 3.35
CA SER A 207 -16.52 -2.11 2.92
C SER A 207 -16.58 -0.59 3.02
N GLU A 208 -17.71 -0.01 2.59
CA GLU A 208 -17.99 1.42 2.63
C GLU A 208 -16.85 2.23 1.97
N LYS A 209 -16.45 3.34 2.59
CA LYS A 209 -15.39 4.25 2.11
C LYS A 209 -14.01 3.89 2.65
N SER A 210 -13.78 2.62 2.99
CA SER A 210 -12.54 2.17 3.61
C SER A 210 -11.36 2.19 2.65
N THR A 211 -10.26 2.81 3.06
CA THR A 211 -9.03 2.84 2.24
C THR A 211 -8.10 1.71 2.62
N VAL A 212 -7.50 1.04 1.63
CA VAL A 212 -6.47 0.00 1.83
C VAL A 212 -5.15 0.51 1.26
N ASN A 213 -4.11 0.59 2.10
CA ASN A 213 -2.76 0.97 1.70
C ASN A 213 -1.75 -0.10 2.10
N ILE A 214 -1.07 -0.67 1.11
CA ILE A 214 -0.13 -1.77 1.28
C ILE A 214 1.22 -1.35 0.73
N ASN A 215 2.26 -1.40 1.56
CA ASN A 215 3.62 -1.16 1.11
C ASN A 215 4.13 -2.38 0.31
N LYS A 216 4.37 -3.51 0.97
CA LYS A 216 4.90 -4.70 0.32
C LYS A 216 4.21 -5.97 0.80
N LEU A 217 3.76 -6.78 -0.14
CA LEU A 217 3.17 -8.09 0.11
C LEU A 217 3.92 -9.16 -0.70
N GLN A 218 4.28 -10.26 -0.05
CA GLN A 218 4.81 -11.44 -0.74
C GLN A 218 4.12 -12.72 -0.26
N GLY A 219 3.68 -13.57 -1.18
CA GLY A 219 2.97 -14.81 -0.84
C GLY A 219 2.36 -15.48 -2.05
N ASN A 220 1.71 -16.63 -1.88
CA ASN A 220 1.22 -17.39 -3.03
C ASN A 220 -0.10 -16.82 -3.56
N SER A 221 -1.03 -16.49 -2.65
CA SER A 221 -2.35 -15.97 -2.99
C SER A 221 -2.67 -14.68 -2.26
N VAL A 222 -3.08 -13.65 -3.02
CA VAL A 222 -3.53 -12.36 -2.49
C VAL A 222 -4.92 -12.05 -3.01
N ASN A 223 -5.87 -11.85 -2.12
CA ASN A 223 -7.23 -11.43 -2.43
C ASN A 223 -7.53 -10.14 -1.69
N ILE A 224 -7.89 -9.08 -2.42
CA ILE A 224 -8.24 -7.81 -1.79
C ILE A 224 -9.50 -7.27 -2.48
N SER A 225 -10.51 -6.92 -1.68
CA SER A 225 -11.75 -6.32 -2.18
C SER A 225 -12.10 -5.06 -1.41
N THR A 226 -12.40 -3.98 -2.15
CA THR A 226 -12.92 -2.72 -1.61
C THR A 226 -14.29 -2.39 -2.19
N GLU A 227 -15.10 -1.59 -1.49
CA GLU A 227 -16.32 -1.02 -2.06
C GLU A 227 -16.03 0.34 -2.71
N ASP A 228 -16.08 1.44 -1.94
CA ASP A 228 -15.95 2.80 -2.47
C ASP A 228 -14.57 3.43 -2.20
N GLY A 229 -13.79 2.86 -1.29
CA GLY A 229 -12.50 3.42 -0.90
C GLY A 229 -11.34 3.05 -1.83
N LEU A 230 -10.29 3.88 -1.78
CA LEU A 230 -9.07 3.70 -2.56
C LEU A 230 -8.33 2.43 -2.14
N LEU A 231 -7.89 1.66 -3.13
CA LEU A 231 -6.95 0.56 -2.96
C LEU A 231 -5.59 0.93 -3.55
N LYS A 232 -4.57 0.99 -2.69
CA LYS A 232 -3.18 1.24 -3.08
C LYS A 232 -2.28 0.10 -2.62
N ALA A 233 -1.50 -0.48 -3.53
CA ALA A 233 -0.43 -1.40 -3.19
C ALA A 233 0.87 -1.01 -3.92
N GLU A 234 1.97 -0.78 -3.21
CA GLU A 234 3.22 -0.32 -3.81
C GLU A 234 4.01 -1.48 -4.43
N CYS A 235 4.02 -2.64 -3.78
CA CYS A 235 4.73 -3.82 -4.24
C CYS A 235 3.94 -5.11 -3.96
N LEU A 236 3.58 -5.86 -5.00
CA LEU A 236 2.99 -7.20 -4.87
C LEU A 236 3.90 -8.23 -5.55
N TYR A 237 4.39 -9.19 -4.77
CA TYR A 237 5.21 -10.31 -5.23
C TYR A 237 4.48 -11.61 -4.92
N SER A 238 3.62 -12.06 -5.83
CA SER A 238 2.77 -13.22 -5.59
C SER A 238 2.63 -14.11 -6.80
N GLU A 239 2.42 -15.41 -6.61
CA GLU A 239 2.06 -16.30 -7.72
C GLU A 239 0.73 -15.88 -8.36
N SER A 240 -0.28 -15.62 -7.52
CA SER A 240 -1.61 -15.18 -7.95
C SER A 240 -2.18 -14.07 -7.06
N SER A 241 -2.75 -13.05 -7.69
CA SER A 241 -3.40 -11.91 -7.05
C SER A 241 -4.76 -11.62 -7.68
N SER A 242 -5.79 -11.40 -6.87
CA SER A 242 -7.12 -10.94 -7.28
C SER A 242 -7.51 -9.71 -6.49
N LEU A 243 -7.61 -8.57 -7.18
CA LEU A 243 -7.95 -7.28 -6.59
C LEU A 243 -9.27 -6.79 -7.19
N SER A 244 -10.20 -6.36 -6.35
CA SER A 244 -11.47 -5.81 -6.82
C SER A 244 -11.93 -4.58 -6.06
N SER A 245 -12.67 -3.71 -6.74
CA SER A 245 -13.29 -2.52 -6.17
C SER A 245 -14.68 -2.26 -6.78
N ALA A 246 -15.65 -1.76 -6.02
CA ALA A 246 -16.92 -1.34 -6.59
C ALA A 246 -16.77 0.02 -7.28
N ALA A 247 -16.41 1.07 -6.54
CA ALA A 247 -16.27 2.42 -7.07
C ALA A 247 -14.90 3.06 -6.80
N GLY A 248 -14.12 2.54 -5.85
CA GLY A 248 -12.80 3.08 -5.54
C GLY A 248 -11.76 2.81 -6.63
N ASP A 249 -10.83 3.75 -6.79
CA ASP A 249 -9.66 3.59 -7.68
C ASP A 249 -8.72 2.49 -7.16
N ILE A 250 -8.06 1.79 -8.09
CA ILE A 250 -7.04 0.78 -7.81
C ILE A 250 -5.71 1.27 -8.36
N THR A 251 -4.73 1.50 -7.48
CA THR A 251 -3.38 1.95 -7.84
C THR A 251 -2.33 0.94 -7.39
N LEU A 252 -1.60 0.38 -8.35
CA LEU A 252 -0.62 -0.66 -8.14
C LEU A 252 0.75 -0.18 -8.63
N GLY A 253 1.78 -0.31 -7.79
CA GLY A 253 3.14 0.07 -8.13
C GLY A 253 3.85 -0.99 -8.96
N SER A 254 4.66 -1.83 -8.31
CA SER A 254 5.39 -2.93 -8.96
C SER A 254 4.74 -4.29 -8.67
N ILE A 255 4.38 -4.99 -9.72
CA ILE A 255 3.65 -6.27 -9.65
C ILE A 255 4.47 -7.37 -10.31
N HIS A 256 4.63 -8.47 -9.59
CA HIS A 256 5.29 -9.69 -10.05
C HIS A 256 4.37 -10.89 -9.86
N GLY A 257 4.10 -11.60 -10.95
CA GLY A 257 3.21 -12.76 -11.04
C GLY A 257 1.84 -12.45 -11.64
N ASP A 258 0.87 -13.36 -11.46
CA ASP A 258 -0.41 -13.29 -12.15
C ASP A 258 -1.39 -12.39 -11.40
N LEU A 259 -2.01 -11.46 -12.12
CA LEU A 259 -2.89 -10.46 -11.54
C LEU A 259 -4.23 -10.41 -12.27
N THR A 260 -5.31 -10.53 -11.51
CA THR A 260 -6.66 -10.18 -11.95
C THR A 260 -7.12 -8.94 -11.22
N VAL A 261 -7.54 -7.90 -11.95
CA VAL A 261 -8.07 -6.66 -11.39
C VAL A 261 -9.45 -6.36 -11.96
N HIS A 262 -10.40 -6.07 -11.09
CA HIS A 262 -11.75 -5.69 -11.50
C HIS A 262 -12.22 -4.44 -10.76
N SER A 263 -12.71 -3.43 -11.48
CA SER A 263 -13.43 -2.31 -10.88
C SER A 263 -14.77 -2.10 -11.58
N LYS A 264 -15.83 -1.65 -10.89
CA LYS A 264 -17.06 -1.27 -11.61
C LYS A 264 -16.96 0.18 -12.10
N MET A 265 -16.59 1.11 -11.24
CA MET A 265 -16.59 2.55 -11.55
C MET A 265 -15.25 3.27 -11.27
N GLY A 266 -14.25 2.56 -10.77
CA GLY A 266 -12.93 3.12 -10.49
C GLY A 266 -11.96 2.98 -11.66
N ASN A 267 -10.93 3.82 -11.64
CA ASN A 267 -9.77 3.71 -12.52
C ASN A 267 -8.81 2.63 -12.02
N ILE A 268 -8.09 2.01 -12.95
CA ILE A 268 -7.06 1.03 -12.65
C ILE A 268 -5.73 1.57 -13.18
N THR A 269 -4.77 1.80 -12.29
CA THR A 269 -3.41 2.23 -12.64
C THR A 269 -2.40 1.19 -12.17
N ILE A 270 -1.50 0.76 -13.06
CA ILE A 270 -0.42 -0.19 -12.77
C ILE A 270 0.91 0.37 -13.30
N ASP A 271 1.81 0.76 -12.41
CA ASP A 271 3.06 1.47 -12.76
C ASP A 271 4.15 0.56 -13.35
N SER A 272 4.14 -0.73 -13.01
CA SER A 272 5.01 -1.76 -13.60
C SER A 272 4.49 -3.17 -13.40
N LEU A 273 4.13 -3.85 -14.50
CA LEU A 273 3.76 -5.26 -14.52
C LEU A 273 4.90 -6.17 -15.03
N ASN A 274 5.15 -7.25 -14.30
CA ASN A 274 5.97 -8.39 -14.71
C ASN A 274 5.20 -9.71 -14.46
N GLY A 275 4.42 -10.15 -15.45
CA GLY A 275 3.57 -11.35 -15.33
C GLY A 275 2.35 -11.31 -16.25
N HIS A 276 1.35 -12.14 -15.96
CA HIS A 276 0.06 -12.14 -16.65
C HIS A 276 -0.91 -11.14 -16.00
N LEU A 277 -1.75 -10.49 -16.80
CA LEU A 277 -2.74 -9.53 -16.32
C LEU A 277 -4.08 -9.70 -16.99
N ASN A 278 -5.14 -9.73 -16.19
CA ASN A 278 -6.51 -9.54 -16.64
C ASN A 278 -7.13 -8.37 -15.87
N ALA A 279 -7.22 -7.20 -16.50
CA ALA A 279 -7.79 -6.00 -15.88
C ALA A 279 -9.09 -5.58 -16.58
N SER A 280 -10.12 -5.27 -15.81
CA SER A 280 -11.40 -4.81 -16.37
C SER A 280 -12.07 -3.72 -15.54
N THR A 281 -12.69 -2.76 -16.23
CA THR A 281 -13.57 -1.76 -15.60
C THR A 281 -14.80 -1.46 -16.44
N HIS A 282 -15.94 -1.15 -15.82
CA HIS A 282 -17.15 -0.74 -16.54
C HIS A 282 -17.13 0.76 -16.85
N GLN A 283 -16.85 1.60 -15.86
CA GLN A 283 -16.79 3.07 -15.96
C GLN A 283 -15.48 3.57 -15.36
N GLY A 284 -14.37 3.48 -16.09
CA GLY A 284 -13.09 3.95 -15.60
C GLY A 284 -11.99 3.82 -16.65
N ALA A 285 -10.91 4.56 -16.50
CA ALA A 285 -9.73 4.39 -17.33
C ALA A 285 -8.84 3.25 -16.81
N ILE A 286 -8.14 2.58 -17.73
CA ILE A 286 -7.08 1.64 -17.41
C ILE A 286 -5.75 2.22 -17.92
N ASP A 287 -4.76 2.37 -17.06
CA ASP A 287 -3.40 2.80 -17.41
C ASP A 287 -2.39 1.78 -16.87
N VAL A 288 -1.70 1.08 -17.78
CA VAL A 288 -0.78 -0.01 -17.41
C VAL A 288 0.56 0.16 -18.12
N TYR A 289 1.65 0.09 -17.36
CA TYR A 289 3.00 -0.12 -17.88
C TYR A 289 3.38 -1.59 -17.83
N VAL A 290 3.73 -2.15 -18.99
CA VAL A 290 4.05 -3.57 -19.12
C VAL A 290 5.57 -3.73 -19.30
N SER A 291 6.28 -4.14 -18.25
CA SER A 291 7.74 -4.23 -18.21
C SER A 291 8.26 -5.52 -18.83
N LYS A 292 7.69 -6.67 -18.43
CA LYS A 292 8.08 -8.00 -18.90
C LYS A 292 6.83 -8.84 -19.14
N MET A 293 6.78 -9.52 -20.30
CA MET A 293 5.53 -10.08 -20.82
C MET A 293 5.17 -11.45 -20.26
N GLY A 294 3.95 -11.53 -19.71
CA GLY A 294 3.01 -12.64 -19.88
C GLY A 294 1.86 -12.25 -20.83
N ASN A 295 0.69 -12.89 -20.71
CA ASN A 295 -0.52 -12.50 -21.44
C ASN A 295 -1.25 -11.36 -20.71
N VAL A 296 -1.59 -10.30 -21.44
CA VAL A 296 -2.23 -9.10 -20.91
C VAL A 296 -3.57 -8.88 -21.60
N ASN A 297 -4.65 -8.87 -20.84
CA ASN A 297 -6.00 -8.58 -21.30
C ASN A 297 -6.57 -7.40 -20.51
N LEU A 298 -6.91 -6.33 -21.22
CA LEU A 298 -7.41 -5.08 -20.65
C LEU A 298 -8.75 -4.75 -21.28
N LYS A 299 -9.76 -4.46 -20.47
CA LYS A 299 -11.09 -4.08 -20.95
C LYS A 299 -11.69 -2.93 -20.17
N SER A 300 -11.93 -1.80 -20.80
CA SER A 300 -12.76 -0.72 -20.24
C SER A 300 -14.02 -0.50 -21.08
N GLN A 301 -15.21 -0.59 -20.48
CA GLN A 301 -16.44 -0.45 -21.25
C GLN A 301 -16.78 1.01 -21.59
N LYS A 302 -16.62 1.92 -20.63
CA LYS A 302 -16.86 3.36 -20.74
C LYS A 302 -15.64 4.13 -20.20
N GLY A 303 -14.50 3.95 -20.85
CA GLY A 303 -13.27 4.64 -20.52
C GLY A 303 -12.15 4.27 -21.48
N SER A 304 -11.04 4.99 -21.38
CA SER A 304 -9.88 4.76 -22.24
C SER A 304 -8.96 3.69 -21.64
N VAL A 305 -8.26 2.96 -22.51
CA VAL A 305 -7.22 2.01 -22.13
C VAL A 305 -5.89 2.53 -22.65
N THR A 306 -4.95 2.81 -21.75
CA THR A 306 -3.58 3.21 -22.09
C THR A 306 -2.63 2.09 -21.75
N VAL A 307 -1.94 1.57 -22.76
CA VAL A 307 -0.88 0.57 -22.61
C VAL A 307 0.45 1.23 -22.90
N LYS A 308 1.36 1.16 -21.94
CA LYS A 308 2.72 1.68 -22.07
C LYS A 308 3.70 0.52 -22.09
N VAL A 309 4.62 0.54 -23.05
CA VAL A 309 5.57 -0.55 -23.27
C VAL A 309 6.98 -0.01 -23.54
N PRO A 310 8.05 -0.73 -23.15
CA PRO A 310 9.40 -0.41 -23.59
C PRO A 310 9.54 -0.66 -25.10
N SER A 311 10.39 0.12 -25.78
CA SER A 311 10.57 0.01 -27.24
C SER A 311 11.10 -1.34 -27.71
N SER A 312 11.76 -2.11 -26.83
CA SER A 312 12.33 -3.43 -27.10
C SER A 312 11.35 -4.59 -26.85
N LEU A 313 10.11 -4.30 -26.42
CA LEU A 313 9.15 -5.34 -26.06
C LEU A 313 8.73 -6.16 -27.28
N GLN A 314 8.58 -7.47 -27.10
CA GLN A 314 8.09 -8.39 -28.12
C GLN A 314 6.70 -8.89 -27.75
N ALA A 315 5.69 -8.65 -28.60
CA ALA A 315 4.31 -9.08 -28.35
C ALA A 315 3.43 -9.03 -29.60
N HIS A 316 2.41 -9.91 -29.63
CA HIS A 316 1.23 -9.76 -30.48
C HIS A 316 0.29 -8.73 -29.86
N LEU A 317 -0.20 -7.81 -30.68
CA LEU A 317 -1.13 -6.78 -30.25
C LEU A 317 -2.49 -7.00 -30.89
N GLN A 318 -3.52 -6.84 -30.08
CA GLN A 318 -4.90 -6.65 -30.54
C GLN A 318 -5.48 -5.47 -29.77
N LEU A 319 -5.61 -4.35 -30.46
CA LEU A 319 -6.10 -3.09 -29.91
C LEU A 319 -7.45 -2.79 -30.54
N SER A 320 -8.49 -2.58 -29.75
CA SER A 320 -9.84 -2.35 -30.24
C SER A 320 -10.53 -1.25 -29.46
N GLY A 321 -11.07 -0.24 -30.13
CA GLY A 321 -11.84 0.81 -29.47
C GLY A 321 -12.53 1.74 -30.46
N SER A 322 -13.24 2.77 -29.95
CA SER A 322 -13.86 3.78 -30.81
C SER A 322 -12.81 4.59 -31.56
N LYS A 323 -11.63 4.74 -30.96
CA LYS A 323 -10.42 5.25 -31.58
C LYS A 323 -9.22 4.44 -31.07
N VAL A 324 -8.24 4.19 -31.93
CA VAL A 324 -6.97 3.60 -31.55
C VAL A 324 -5.85 4.57 -31.95
N ASP A 325 -4.96 4.87 -31.01
CA ASP A 325 -3.84 5.80 -31.16
C ASP A 325 -2.54 5.09 -30.81
N VAL A 326 -1.70 4.89 -31.82
CA VAL A 326 -0.42 4.18 -31.71
C VAL A 326 0.71 5.20 -31.83
N ASN A 327 1.58 5.22 -30.82
CA ASN A 327 2.74 6.10 -30.83
C ASN A 327 3.65 5.79 -32.04
N PRO A 328 4.03 6.81 -32.86
CA PRO A 328 4.85 6.62 -34.06
C PRO A 328 6.22 5.98 -33.82
N LYS A 329 6.74 6.02 -32.58
CA LYS A 329 7.99 5.36 -32.21
C LYS A 329 7.88 3.84 -32.13
N ILE A 330 6.67 3.28 -32.19
CA ILE A 330 6.42 1.84 -32.17
C ILE A 330 6.16 1.41 -33.62
N THR A 331 7.05 0.57 -34.15
CA THR A 331 6.87 -0.05 -35.46
C THR A 331 6.11 -1.35 -35.30
N LEU A 332 4.95 -1.46 -35.96
CA LEU A 332 4.16 -2.69 -36.02
C LEU A 332 4.45 -3.41 -37.34
N GLN A 333 4.76 -4.70 -37.24
CA GLN A 333 4.86 -5.62 -38.38
C GLN A 333 3.51 -6.32 -38.58
N GLU A 334 3.22 -6.76 -39.81
CA GLU A 334 1.97 -7.48 -40.16
C GLU A 334 0.70 -6.78 -39.67
N MET A 335 0.69 -5.44 -39.77
CA MET A 335 -0.42 -4.64 -39.27
C MET A 335 -1.67 -4.85 -40.13
N THR A 336 -2.75 -5.26 -39.48
CA THR A 336 -4.09 -5.35 -40.08
C THR A 336 -5.03 -4.44 -39.32
N GLU A 337 -5.71 -3.56 -40.05
CA GLU A 337 -6.72 -2.66 -39.50
C GLU A 337 -8.09 -3.03 -40.07
N VAL A 338 -9.02 -3.32 -39.16
CA VAL A 338 -10.41 -3.64 -39.50
C VAL A 338 -11.31 -2.61 -38.84
N SER A 339 -11.95 -1.79 -39.67
CA SER A 339 -13.00 -0.87 -39.25
C SER A 339 -14.35 -1.59 -39.34
N GLN A 340 -15.05 -1.71 -38.21
CA GLN A 340 -16.42 -2.23 -38.15
C GLN A 340 -17.35 -1.16 -37.59
N ASN A 341 -18.65 -1.22 -37.91
CA ASN A 341 -19.71 -0.20 -37.77
C ASN A 341 -19.76 0.71 -36.51
N ASN A 342 -18.91 0.53 -35.50
CA ASN A 342 -18.73 1.50 -34.41
C ASN A 342 -17.34 1.45 -33.71
N GLY A 343 -16.29 0.93 -34.36
CA GLY A 343 -14.95 0.84 -33.76
C GLY A 343 -13.86 0.33 -34.71
N ILE A 344 -12.61 0.62 -34.34
CA ILE A 344 -11.40 0.23 -35.07
C ILE A 344 -10.73 -0.90 -34.29
N THR A 345 -10.33 -1.96 -34.99
CA THR A 345 -9.47 -3.00 -34.43
C THR A 345 -8.17 -3.07 -35.22
N ILE A 346 -7.05 -2.91 -34.51
CA ILE A 346 -5.70 -3.03 -35.04
C ILE A 346 -5.09 -4.31 -34.47
N ASN A 347 -4.67 -5.21 -35.35
CA ASN A 347 -3.76 -6.29 -34.98
C ASN A 347 -2.39 -6.02 -35.57
N GLY A 348 -1.34 -6.46 -34.88
CA GLY A 348 0.03 -6.34 -35.38
C GLY A 348 1.04 -6.97 -34.44
N LEU A 349 2.26 -7.12 -34.93
CA LEU A 349 3.40 -7.69 -34.21
C LEU A 349 4.35 -6.57 -33.81
N MET A 350 4.76 -6.55 -32.54
CA MET A 350 5.78 -5.63 -32.06
C MET A 350 7.08 -6.40 -31.84
N ASN A 351 8.15 -6.03 -32.58
CA ASN A 351 9.52 -6.58 -32.47
C ASN A 351 9.65 -8.12 -32.43
N GLN A 352 8.65 -8.87 -32.90
CA GLN A 352 8.60 -10.32 -32.72
C GLN A 352 9.06 -11.06 -33.98
N THR A 353 9.82 -12.14 -33.79
CA THR A 353 10.36 -12.97 -34.89
C THR A 353 10.10 -14.48 -34.74
N SER A 354 9.42 -14.96 -33.67
CA SER A 354 9.13 -16.40 -33.50
C SER A 354 8.03 -16.76 -32.46
N GLU A 355 7.70 -18.06 -32.44
CA GLU A 355 6.51 -18.84 -32.01
C GLU A 355 5.90 -18.67 -30.59
N ASN A 356 6.49 -17.89 -29.69
CA ASN A 356 5.89 -17.73 -28.35
C ASN A 356 4.80 -16.64 -28.36
N GLU A 357 3.54 -17.06 -28.54
CA GLU A 357 2.35 -16.21 -28.60
C GLU A 357 2.07 -15.48 -27.27
N LYS A 358 2.80 -14.39 -26.99
CA LYS A 358 2.47 -13.46 -25.92
C LYS A 358 1.60 -12.34 -26.45
N TRP A 359 0.41 -12.20 -25.88
CA TRP A 359 -0.60 -11.26 -26.38
C TRP A 359 -0.83 -10.09 -25.43
N ILE A 360 -0.95 -8.89 -26.01
CA ILE A 360 -1.55 -7.72 -25.38
C ILE A 360 -2.87 -7.44 -26.09
N LYS A 361 -3.97 -7.72 -25.41
CA LYS A 361 -5.33 -7.44 -25.87
C LYS A 361 -5.89 -6.27 -25.09
N ALA A 362 -6.16 -5.16 -25.75
CA ALA A 362 -6.72 -3.96 -25.13
C ALA A 362 -8.04 -3.58 -25.83
N LYS A 363 -9.14 -3.53 -25.06
CA LYS A 363 -10.48 -3.28 -25.57
C LYS A 363 -11.12 -2.09 -24.85
N ALA A 364 -11.49 -1.07 -25.59
CA ALA A 364 -12.21 0.11 -25.12
C ALA A 364 -13.41 0.43 -26.05
N PRO A 365 -14.51 -0.35 -26.02
CA PRO A 365 -15.57 -0.24 -27.02
C PRO A 365 -16.17 1.17 -27.16
N ASN A 366 -16.34 1.89 -26.06
CA ASN A 366 -16.82 3.29 -26.06
C ASN A 366 -15.72 4.28 -25.67
N GLY A 367 -14.45 3.93 -25.86
CA GLY A 367 -13.31 4.74 -25.45
C GLY A 367 -12.13 4.63 -26.41
N THR A 368 -11.05 5.33 -26.08
CA THR A 368 -9.83 5.31 -26.89
C THR A 368 -8.83 4.31 -26.33
N VAL A 369 -8.19 3.54 -27.21
CA VAL A 369 -7.02 2.74 -26.87
C VAL A 369 -5.77 3.51 -27.27
N HIS A 370 -4.87 3.76 -26.33
CA HIS A 370 -3.57 4.38 -26.58
C HIS A 370 -2.45 3.37 -26.35
N LEU A 371 -1.60 3.17 -27.36
CA LEU A 371 -0.34 2.44 -27.22
C LEU A 371 0.82 3.43 -27.20
N LYS A 372 1.58 3.48 -26.11
CA LYS A 372 2.68 4.43 -25.91
C LYS A 372 4.00 3.72 -25.67
N SER A 373 5.07 4.23 -26.29
CA SER A 373 6.43 3.83 -25.94
C SER A 373 6.91 4.65 -24.75
N GLN A 374 7.33 3.98 -23.68
CA GLN A 374 7.81 4.63 -22.46
C GLN A 374 8.93 3.78 -21.82
N SER A 375 9.95 4.45 -21.27
CA SER A 375 10.98 3.76 -20.49
C SER A 375 10.49 3.48 -19.06
N TRP A 376 10.99 2.41 -18.43
CA TRP A 376 10.63 2.06 -17.05
C TRP A 376 10.92 3.21 -16.07
N PHE A 377 12.04 3.92 -16.24
CA PHE A 377 12.38 5.07 -15.39
C PHE A 377 11.30 6.17 -15.41
N GLN A 378 10.67 6.38 -16.57
CA GLN A 378 9.57 7.35 -16.71
C GLN A 378 8.26 6.83 -16.11
N SER A 379 8.07 5.52 -15.94
CA SER A 379 6.83 4.96 -15.38
C SER A 379 6.76 5.11 -13.86
N LEU A 380 7.92 5.15 -13.18
CA LEU A 380 8.02 5.25 -11.72
C LEU A 380 7.56 6.57 -11.10
N ARG A 381 7.19 7.58 -11.91
CA ARG A 381 6.75 8.92 -11.46
C ARG A 381 7.57 9.48 -10.29
N LEU A 382 8.89 9.26 -10.31
CA LEU A 382 9.78 9.73 -9.25
C LEU A 382 9.66 11.26 -9.15
N LYS A 383 9.08 11.75 -8.05
CA LYS A 383 9.10 13.18 -7.74
C LYS A 383 10.57 13.54 -7.53
N GLY A 384 11.09 14.45 -8.35
CA GLY A 384 12.40 15.06 -8.12
C GLY A 384 12.43 15.60 -6.69
N SER A 385 13.40 15.12 -5.93
CA SER A 385 13.69 15.49 -4.54
C SER A 385 14.03 16.95 -4.36
#